data_AF-A0A7M3W692-F1
#
_entry.id   AF-A0A7M3W692-F1
#
_cell.length_a   1.000
_cell.length_b   1.000
_cell.length_c   1.000
_cell.angle_alpha   90.00
_cell.angle_beta   90.00
_cell.angle_gamma   90.00
#
_symmetry.space_group_name_H-M   'P 1'
#
loop_
_entity.id
_entity.type
_entity.pdbx_description
1 polymer ?
#
loop_
_entity_poly.entity_id
_entity_poly.type
_entity_poly.pdbx_seq_one_letter_code
_entity_poly.pdbx_strand_id
1 'polypeptide(L)' 'MAVTVLLKEKNELRLRIIGESHTALQVLRERLNNHKSVDYANYFPGHPELDDPEFYIRTTS' A
#
# COMPACT_ATOMS: atom_id res chain seq x y z
N MET A 1 3.29 -12.74 -7.51
CA MET A 1 3.36 -11.65 -6.51
C MET A 1 4.81 -11.42 -6.11
N ALA A 2 5.32 -10.20 -6.31
CA ALA A 2 6.59 -9.74 -5.75
C ALA A 2 6.33 -8.49 -4.90
N VAL A 3 6.91 -8.44 -3.70
CA VAL A 3 6.74 -7.32 -2.76
C VAL A 3 8.11 -6.74 -2.44
N THR A 4 8.26 -5.43 -2.62
CA THR A 4 9.49 -4.71 -2.30
C THR A 4 9.18 -3.59 -1.32
N VAL A 5 9.97 -3.47 -0.26
CA VAL A 5 9.87 -2.35 0.68
C VAL A 5 10.60 -1.16 0.08
N LEU A 6 9.88 -0.07 -0.17
CA LEU A 6 10.43 1.19 -0.71
C LEU A 6 10.82 2.15 0.41
N LEU A 7 10.01 2.22 1.46
CA LEU A 7 10.24 3.07 2.63
C LEU A 7 9.77 2.36 3.88
N LYS A 8 10.55 2.45 4.95
CA LYS A 8 10.19 1.99 6.29
C LYS A 8 10.76 2.97 7.30
N GLU A 9 9.92 3.87 7.80
CA GLU A 9 10.32 4.88 8.78
C GLU A 9 9.29 4.96 9.89
N LYS A 10 9.69 4.78 11.15
CA LYS A 10 8.80 4.81 12.32
C LYS A 10 7.45 4.10 12.06
N ASN A 11 6.42 4.87 11.77
CA ASN A 11 5.03 4.49 11.58
C ASN A 11 4.58 4.54 10.10
N GLU A 12 5.49 4.75 9.17
CA GLU A 12 5.25 4.82 7.73
C GLU A 12 5.90 3.63 7.01
N LEU A 13 5.14 3.00 6.13
CA LEU A 13 5.57 1.90 5.29
C LEU A 13 5.09 2.13 3.86
N ARG A 14 6.04 2.13 2.91
CA ARG A 14 5.75 2.16 1.48
C ARG A 14 6.22 0.85 0.85
N LEU A 15 5.32 0.19 0.13
CA LEU A 15 5.54 -1.09 -0.53
C LEU A 15 5.30 -0.93 -2.03
N ARG A 16 6.09 -1.63 -2.84
CA ARG A 16 5.78 -1.91 -4.24
C ARG A 16 5.24 -3.32 -4.33
N ILE A 17 4.07 -3.50 -4.95
CA ILE A 17 3.41 -4.80 -5.06
C ILE A 17 3.19 -5.10 -6.55
N ILE A 18 3.98 -6.01 -7.10
CA ILE A 18 3.93 -6.38 -8.52
C ILE A 18 3.20 -7.71 -8.69
N GLY A 19 2.33 -7.77 -9.70
CA GLY A 19 1.59 -8.97 -10.08
C GLY A 19 0.33 -9.24 -9.25
N GLU A 20 -0.21 -8.21 -8.59
CA GLU A 20 -1.52 -8.25 -7.92
C GLU A 20 -2.56 -7.41 -8.68
N SER A 21 -3.84 -7.78 -8.53
CA SER A 21 -4.95 -7.06 -9.18
C SER A 21 -5.38 -5.83 -8.39
N HIS A 22 -5.98 -4.84 -9.06
CA HIS A 22 -6.61 -3.69 -8.41
C HIS A 22 -7.65 -4.09 -7.36
N THR A 23 -8.36 -5.20 -7.59
CA THR A 23 -9.33 -5.76 -6.64
C THR A 23 -8.66 -6.14 -5.31
N ALA A 24 -7.51 -6.81 -5.36
CA ALA A 24 -6.77 -7.21 -4.16
C ALA A 24 -6.25 -5.98 -3.38
N LEU A 25 -5.70 -4.99 -4.08
CA LEU A 25 -5.21 -3.74 -3.47
C LEU A 25 -6.35 -2.92 -2.85
N GLN A 26 -7.52 -2.92 -3.49
CA GLN A 26 -8.70 -2.22 -2.97
C GLN A 26 -9.22 -2.85 -1.68
N VAL A 27 -9.31 -4.19 -1.62
CA VAL A 27 -9.72 -4.91 -0.41
C VAL A 27 -8.72 -4.68 0.73
N LEU A 28 -7.42 -4.71 0.43
CA LEU A 28 -6.37 -4.44 1.41
C LEU A 28 -6.48 -3.01 1.97
N ARG A 29 -6.67 -2.02 1.10
CA ARG A 29 -6.88 -0.62 1.48
C ARG A 29 -8.08 -0.45 2.41
N GLU A 30 -9.22 -1.03 2.06
CA GLU A 30 -10.43 -0.95 2.88
C GLU A 30 -10.23 -1.60 4.25
N ARG A 31 -9.60 -2.77 4.29
CA ARG A 31 -9.34 -3.48 5.55
C ARG A 31 -8.38 -2.72 6.46
N LEU A 32 -7.33 -2.12 5.90
CA LEU A 32 -6.36 -1.35 6.67
C LEU A 32 -6.95 -0.05 7.22
N ASN A 33 -7.71 0.70 6.43
CA ASN A 33 -8.35 1.93 6.92
C ASN A 33 -9.42 1.69 7.99
N ASN A 34 -9.95 0.47 8.10
CA ASN A 34 -10.87 0.09 9.19
C ASN A 34 -10.14 -0.41 10.45
N HIS A 35 -8.80 -0.49 10.44
CA HIS A 35 -8.03 -0.98 11.57
C HIS A 35 -7.70 0.16 12.56
N LYS A 36 -7.91 -0.08 13.86
CA LYS A 36 -7.77 0.94 14.92
C LYS A 36 -6.36 1.53 15.09
N SER A 37 -5.35 0.87 14.57
CA SER A 37 -3.93 1.27 14.65
C SER A 37 -3.39 1.83 13.33
N VAL A 38 -4.26 2.08 12.36
CA VAL A 38 -3.92 2.66 11.06
C VAL A 38 -4.52 4.04 10.99
N ASP A 39 -3.67 5.05 10.84
CA ASP A 39 -4.13 6.43 10.61
C ASP A 39 -4.51 6.64 9.15
N TYR A 40 -3.81 5.98 8.23
CA TYR A 40 -4.04 6.12 6.81
C TYR A 40 -3.46 4.94 6.03
N ALA A 41 -4.22 4.42 5.07
CA ALA A 41 -3.70 3.48 4.08
C ALA A 41 -4.24 3.82 2.69
N ASN A 42 -3.37 3.82 1.69
CA ASN A 42 -3.81 4.01 0.30
C ASN A 42 -2.83 3.35 -0.67
N TYR A 43 -3.28 3.12 -1.90
CA TYR A 43 -2.40 2.69 -2.98
C TYR A 43 -2.50 3.66 -4.15
N PHE A 44 -1.37 3.82 -4.82
CA PHE A 44 -1.20 4.62 -6.01
C PHE A 44 -1.02 3.64 -7.15
N PRO A 45 -1.98 3.52 -8.08
CA PRO A 45 -1.88 2.57 -9.18
C PRO A 45 -0.71 2.85 -10.14
N GLY A 46 -0.03 3.99 -10.01
CA GLY A 46 0.98 4.42 -10.96
C GLY A 46 0.37 4.80 -12.31
N HIS A 47 1.22 5.24 -13.24
CA HIS A 47 0.80 5.34 -14.63
C HIS A 47 0.73 3.91 -15.22
N PRO A 48 -0.37 3.50 -15.88
CA PRO A 48 -0.57 2.13 -16.35
C PRO A 48 0.51 1.58 -17.29
N GLU A 49 1.37 2.45 -17.83
CA GLU A 49 2.46 2.10 -18.74
C GLU A 49 3.87 2.37 -18.19
N LEU A 50 4.03 3.09 -17.06
CA LEU A 50 5.34 3.59 -16.62
C LEU A 50 5.73 3.20 -15.20
N ASP A 51 4.76 3.01 -14.29
CA ASP A 51 5.05 2.78 -12.87
C ASP A 51 4.27 1.60 -12.30
N ASP A 52 4.96 0.76 -11.53
CA ASP A 52 4.33 -0.27 -10.71
C ASP A 52 3.49 0.36 -9.60
N PRO A 53 2.38 -0.28 -9.18
CA PRO A 53 1.57 0.24 -8.10
C PRO A 53 2.31 0.23 -6.76
N GLU A 54 2.13 1.30 -6.00
CA GLU A 54 2.75 1.49 -4.70
C GLU A 54 1.70 1.62 -3.61
N PHE A 55 1.91 0.94 -2.50
CA PHE A 55 1.02 0.91 -1.36
C PHE A 55 1.68 1.66 -0.19
N TYR A 56 0.98 2.62 0.38
CA TYR A 56 1.44 3.42 1.50
C TYR A 56 0.54 3.18 2.72
N ILE A 57 1.17 2.99 3.87
CA ILE A 57 0.52 2.74 5.16
C ILE A 57 1.16 3.66 6.18
N ARG A 58 0.33 4.34 6.96
CA ARG A 58 0.72 5.07 8.15
C ARG A 58 -0.03 4.53 9.37
N THR A 59 0.71 4.08 10.37
CA THR A 59 0.19 3.60 11.65
C THR A 59 0.19 4.70 12.71
N THR A 60 -0.59 4.48 13.76
CA THR A 60 -0.78 5.45 14.84
C THR A 60 0.41 5.52 15.81
N SER A 61 1.31 4.52 15.80
CA SER A 61 2.52 4.45 16.64
C SER A 61 3.59 3.59 15.98
#